data_AF-A0A374AF93-F1
#
_entry.id   AF-A0A374AF93-F1
#
_cell.length_a   1.000
_cell.length_b   1.000
_cell.length_c   1.000
_cell.angle_alpha   90.00
_cell.angle_beta   90.00
_cell.angle_gamma   90.00
#
_symmetry.space_group_name_H-M   'P 1'
#
loop_
_entity.id
_entity.type
_entity.pdbx_description
1 polymer ?
#
loop_
_entity_poly.entity_id
_entity_poly.type
_entity_poly.pdbx_seq_one_letter_code
_entity_poly.pdbx_strand_id
1 'polypeptide(L)'
;MYNATGLEKGIRHPAVYLMEAADDITYIGDDIEDGVKKGYIDIDTEYERLKKRYKSQQKNFFISCDNYFEQINEKMSKSDQLNAKARYFRNTIQGYLINKAKEEFLNNYECIMSGDYGNVALLERDSNMKSFIGKLKGITGRNCFGCREVLALELVGHKVITGLLDILVPAVLRKDCNYEDTKQYEGKIANIISSNYIYIAKQDYNYESKDDPMDEKTRKLEELSDYEKIHLVVDFVSGMTDSYAMNLYQELMGIKLPYQ
;
A
#
# COMPACT_ATOMS: atom_id res chain seq x y z
N MET A 1 -4.29 22.73 9.67
CA MET A 1 -4.50 21.76 8.57
C MET A 1 -5.99 21.51 8.32
N TYR A 2 -6.79 21.02 9.29
CA TYR A 2 -8.22 20.73 9.09
C TYR A 2 -9.09 21.94 8.68
N ASN A 3 -8.83 23.11 9.26
CA ASN A 3 -9.58 24.33 8.94
C ASN A 3 -9.42 24.76 7.47
N ALA A 4 -8.28 24.43 6.82
CA ALA A 4 -8.05 24.76 5.42
C ALA A 4 -8.93 23.94 4.47
N THR A 5 -9.44 22.79 4.93
CA THR A 5 -10.36 21.92 4.18
C THR A 5 -11.80 22.04 4.68
N GLY A 6 -12.10 22.96 5.60
CA GLY A 6 -13.43 23.11 6.21
C GLY A 6 -13.85 21.93 7.09
N LEU A 7 -12.89 21.11 7.54
CA LEU A 7 -13.16 19.92 8.35
C LEU A 7 -12.86 20.16 9.83
N GLU A 8 -13.56 19.40 10.67
CA GLU A 8 -13.25 19.29 12.09
C GLU A 8 -12.31 18.11 12.39
N LYS A 9 -11.64 18.16 13.55
CA LYS A 9 -10.72 17.10 13.97
C LYS A 9 -11.47 15.77 14.10
N GLY A 10 -10.98 14.75 13.40
CA GLY A 10 -11.57 13.41 13.43
C GLY A 10 -12.64 13.15 12.37
N ILE A 11 -13.02 14.17 11.59
CA ILE A 11 -13.92 14.01 10.45
C ILE A 11 -13.12 13.63 9.20
N ARG A 12 -13.55 12.56 8.53
CA ARG A 12 -12.98 12.10 7.27
C ARG A 12 -13.38 13.05 6.14
N HIS A 13 -12.44 13.39 5.26
CA HIS A 13 -12.75 14.09 4.04
C HIS A 13 -13.63 13.20 3.13
N PRO A 14 -14.72 13.70 2.51
CA PRO A 14 -15.63 12.91 1.67
C PRO A 14 -14.95 12.07 0.58
N ALA A 15 -13.90 12.60 -0.04
CA ALA A 15 -13.14 11.88 -1.06
C ALA A 15 -12.43 10.61 -0.54
N VAL A 16 -12.16 10.50 0.77
CA VAL A 16 -11.52 9.31 1.36
C VAL A 16 -12.39 8.07 1.17
N TYR A 17 -13.72 8.19 1.27
CA TYR A 17 -14.63 7.06 1.06
C TYR A 17 -14.56 6.50 -0.37
N LEU A 18 -14.42 7.38 -1.36
CA LEU A 18 -14.25 6.97 -2.77
C LEU A 18 -12.86 6.38 -3.02
N MET A 19 -11.82 6.97 -2.41
CA MET A 19 -10.45 6.48 -2.50
C MET A 19 -10.32 5.06 -1.91
N GLU A 20 -10.84 4.83 -0.69
CA GLU A 20 -10.84 3.52 -0.05
C GLU A 20 -11.62 2.48 -0.86
N ALA A 21 -12.80 2.86 -1.38
CA ALA A 21 -13.56 1.97 -2.23
C ALA A 21 -12.80 1.64 -3.53
N ALA A 22 -12.13 2.61 -4.15
CA ALA A 22 -11.31 2.36 -5.33
C ALA A 22 -10.18 1.37 -5.04
N ASP A 23 -9.47 1.56 -3.91
CA ASP A 23 -8.36 0.70 -3.47
C ASP A 23 -8.81 -0.75 -3.27
N ASP A 24 -9.90 -0.96 -2.53
CA ASP A 24 -10.49 -2.28 -2.33
C ASP A 24 -10.87 -2.95 -3.66
N ILE A 25 -11.47 -2.20 -4.58
CA ILE A 25 -11.95 -2.72 -5.87
C ILE A 25 -10.78 -3.17 -6.76
N THR A 26 -9.71 -2.40 -6.81
CA THR A 26 -8.54 -2.73 -7.63
C THR A 26 -7.88 -4.01 -7.15
N TYR A 27 -7.54 -4.10 -5.85
CA TYR A 27 -6.79 -5.23 -5.32
C TYR A 27 -7.57 -6.55 -5.35
N ILE A 28 -8.87 -6.54 -5.01
CA ILE A 28 -9.67 -7.79 -4.97
C ILE A 28 -9.66 -8.50 -6.33
N GLY A 29 -9.84 -7.74 -7.41
CA GLY A 29 -9.90 -8.31 -8.75
C GLY A 29 -8.53 -8.73 -9.27
N ASP A 30 -7.53 -7.86 -9.09
CA ASP A 30 -6.18 -8.06 -9.63
C ASP A 30 -5.48 -9.24 -8.94
N ASP A 31 -5.59 -9.38 -7.61
CA ASP A 31 -4.98 -10.48 -6.85
C ASP A 31 -5.56 -11.85 -7.25
N ILE A 32 -6.87 -11.91 -7.55
CA ILE A 32 -7.50 -13.15 -8.03
C ILE A 32 -6.98 -13.50 -9.42
N GLU A 33 -6.89 -12.52 -10.32
CA GLU A 33 -6.34 -12.75 -11.67
C GLU A 33 -4.90 -13.25 -11.61
N ASP A 34 -4.05 -12.61 -10.82
CA ASP A 34 -2.65 -12.98 -10.70
C ASP A 34 -2.45 -14.31 -9.98
N GLY A 35 -3.28 -14.62 -8.97
CA GLY A 35 -3.28 -15.93 -8.34
C GLY A 35 -3.68 -17.05 -9.31
N VAL A 36 -4.56 -16.79 -10.27
CA VAL A 36 -4.89 -17.76 -11.34
C VAL A 36 -3.72 -17.92 -12.31
N LYS A 37 -3.10 -16.82 -12.76
CA LYS A 37 -1.93 -16.87 -13.66
C LYS A 37 -0.76 -17.66 -13.06
N LYS A 38 -0.53 -17.51 -11.75
CA LYS A 38 0.52 -18.24 -11.01
C LYS A 38 0.13 -19.68 -10.67
N GLY A 39 -1.11 -20.09 -10.97
CA GLY A 39 -1.61 -21.44 -10.68
C GLY A 39 -1.96 -21.69 -9.22
N TYR A 40 -2.04 -20.65 -8.40
CA TYR A 40 -2.40 -20.73 -6.98
C TYR A 40 -3.91 -20.80 -6.78
N ILE A 41 -4.68 -20.15 -7.65
CA ILE A 41 -6.16 -20.13 -7.59
C ILE A 41 -6.73 -20.96 -8.73
N ASP A 42 -7.54 -21.96 -8.39
CA ASP A 42 -8.46 -22.61 -9.33
C ASP A 42 -9.74 -21.78 -9.44
N ILE A 43 -9.82 -20.97 -10.49
CA ILE A 43 -10.94 -20.06 -10.72
C ILE A 43 -12.27 -20.79 -10.88
N ASP A 44 -12.30 -21.99 -11.48
CA ASP A 44 -13.54 -22.73 -11.70
C ASP A 44 -14.12 -23.20 -10.36
N THR A 45 -13.26 -23.76 -9.50
CA THR A 45 -13.65 -24.20 -8.15
C THR A 45 -14.09 -23.03 -7.27
N GLU A 46 -13.33 -21.94 -7.23
CA GLU A 46 -13.66 -20.81 -6.36
C GLU A 46 -14.87 -20.01 -6.88
N TYR A 47 -15.05 -19.89 -8.19
CA TYR A 47 -16.23 -19.29 -8.80
C TYR A 47 -17.51 -20.06 -8.43
N GLU A 48 -17.52 -21.39 -8.54
CA GLU A 48 -18.68 -22.20 -8.16
C GLU A 48 -18.99 -22.11 -6.65
N ARG A 49 -17.95 -22.03 -5.81
CA ARG A 49 -18.12 -21.79 -4.36
C ARG A 49 -18.76 -20.43 -4.07
N LEU A 50 -18.33 -19.37 -4.77
CA LEU A 50 -18.94 -18.04 -4.66
C LEU A 50 -20.40 -18.07 -5.13
N LYS A 51 -20.65 -18.60 -6.33
CA LYS A 51 -21.97 -18.69 -6.95
C LYS A 51 -22.95 -19.43 -6.06
N LYS A 52 -22.58 -20.59 -5.50
CA LYS A 52 -23.45 -21.36 -4.60
C LYS A 52 -23.98 -20.53 -3.41
N ARG A 53 -23.18 -19.60 -2.88
CA ARG A 53 -23.53 -18.81 -1.69
C ARG A 53 -24.22 -17.48 -2.02
N TYR A 54 -23.90 -16.91 -3.16
CA TYR A 54 -24.21 -15.50 -3.49
C TYR A 54 -25.09 -15.34 -4.75
N LYS A 55 -25.46 -16.43 -5.45
CA LYS A 55 -26.24 -16.32 -6.70
C LYS A 55 -27.58 -15.60 -6.55
N SER A 56 -28.26 -15.73 -5.42
CA SER A 56 -29.55 -15.06 -5.21
C SER A 56 -29.42 -13.55 -5.00
N GLN A 57 -28.36 -13.10 -4.34
CA GLN A 57 -28.14 -11.68 -4.05
C GLN A 57 -27.43 -10.94 -5.20
N GLN A 58 -26.60 -11.64 -5.99
CA GLN A 58 -25.83 -11.07 -7.10
C GLN A 58 -26.14 -11.73 -8.46
N LYS A 59 -27.43 -11.95 -8.75
CA LYS A 59 -27.89 -12.72 -9.93
C LYS A 59 -27.29 -12.25 -11.26
N ASN A 60 -27.34 -10.95 -11.56
CA ASN A 60 -26.87 -10.42 -12.84
C ASN A 60 -25.35 -10.58 -13.02
N PHE A 61 -24.58 -10.46 -11.94
CA PHE A 61 -23.14 -10.69 -11.95
C PHE A 61 -22.81 -12.13 -12.38
N PHE A 62 -23.42 -13.13 -11.73
CA PHE A 62 -23.18 -14.54 -12.05
C PHE A 62 -23.70 -14.92 -13.44
N ILE A 63 -24.85 -14.39 -13.88
CA ILE A 63 -25.33 -14.62 -15.25
C ILE A 63 -24.33 -14.09 -16.29
N SER A 64 -23.77 -12.91 -16.06
CA SER A 64 -22.77 -12.33 -16.97
C SER A 64 -21.52 -13.22 -17.07
N CYS A 65 -21.01 -13.69 -15.94
CA CYS A 65 -19.84 -14.59 -15.92
C CYS A 65 -20.15 -15.95 -16.56
N ASP A 66 -21.29 -16.57 -16.24
CA ASP A 66 -21.70 -17.86 -16.82
C ASP A 66 -21.78 -17.78 -18.35
N ASN A 67 -22.46 -16.77 -18.88
CA ASN A 67 -22.61 -16.56 -20.32
C ASN A 67 -21.25 -16.43 -21.03
N TYR A 68 -20.29 -15.74 -20.40
CA TYR A 68 -18.95 -15.61 -20.97
C TYR A 68 -18.15 -16.91 -20.87
N PHE A 69 -18.22 -17.60 -19.72
CA PHE A 69 -17.48 -18.85 -19.50
C PHE A 69 -17.92 -19.95 -20.47
N GLU A 70 -19.20 -20.00 -20.83
CA GLU A 70 -19.75 -20.92 -21.84
C GLU A 70 -19.28 -20.61 -23.27
N GLN A 71 -18.89 -19.36 -23.56
CA GLN A 71 -18.43 -18.92 -24.90
C GLN A 71 -16.92 -19.07 -25.11
N ILE A 72 -16.18 -19.54 -24.10
CA ILE A 72 -14.73 -19.70 -24.21
C ILE A 72 -14.39 -20.76 -25.25
N ASN A 73 -13.50 -20.42 -26.17
CA ASN A 73 -13.10 -21.29 -27.26
C ASN A 73 -12.35 -22.52 -26.72
N GLU A 74 -12.97 -23.69 -26.84
CA GLU A 74 -12.42 -24.98 -26.39
C GLU A 74 -11.10 -25.36 -27.08
N LYS A 75 -10.79 -24.76 -28.24
CA LYS A 75 -9.51 -24.99 -28.94
C LYS A 75 -8.32 -24.28 -28.28
N MET A 76 -8.57 -23.34 -27.36
CA MET A 76 -7.51 -22.65 -26.61
C MET A 76 -6.84 -23.61 -25.63
N SER A 77 -5.57 -23.33 -25.28
CA SER A 77 -4.91 -24.07 -24.21
C SER A 77 -5.67 -23.90 -22.88
N LYS A 78 -5.60 -24.90 -21.99
CA LYS A 78 -6.28 -24.81 -20.69
C LYS A 78 -5.83 -23.57 -19.89
N SER A 79 -4.55 -23.21 -19.97
CA SER A 79 -4.01 -22.00 -19.33
C SER A 79 -4.67 -20.73 -19.87
N ASP A 80 -4.78 -20.61 -21.20
CA ASP A 80 -5.38 -19.44 -21.82
C ASP A 80 -6.89 -19.32 -21.51
N GLN A 81 -7.58 -20.45 -21.41
CA GLN A 81 -8.98 -20.49 -20.98
C GLN A 81 -9.14 -19.96 -19.55
N LEU A 82 -8.33 -20.46 -18.60
CA LEU A 82 -8.37 -20.01 -17.20
C LEU A 82 -8.01 -18.52 -17.06
N ASN A 83 -6.98 -18.06 -17.79
CA ASN A 83 -6.60 -16.66 -17.82
C ASN A 83 -7.70 -15.77 -18.42
N ALA A 84 -8.42 -16.23 -19.44
CA ALA A 84 -9.57 -15.51 -19.99
C ALA A 84 -10.72 -15.42 -18.98
N LYS A 85 -11.04 -16.52 -18.29
CA LYS A 85 -12.05 -16.53 -17.21
C LYS A 85 -11.70 -15.54 -16.11
N ALA A 86 -10.46 -15.58 -15.63
CA ALA A 86 -9.97 -14.71 -14.57
C ALA A 86 -10.03 -13.22 -14.95
N ARG A 87 -9.56 -12.86 -16.15
CA ARG A 87 -9.65 -11.49 -16.67
C ARG A 87 -11.09 -11.01 -16.78
N TYR A 88 -11.99 -11.86 -17.29
CA TYR A 88 -13.39 -11.48 -17.40
C TYR A 88 -14.04 -11.31 -16.03
N PHE A 89 -13.82 -12.27 -15.13
CA PHE A 89 -14.28 -12.21 -13.75
C PHE A 89 -13.83 -10.92 -13.07
N ARG A 90 -12.54 -10.57 -13.19
CA ARG A 90 -11.96 -9.32 -12.67
C ARG A 90 -12.69 -8.08 -13.19
N ASN A 91 -12.87 -7.98 -14.51
CA ASN A 91 -13.56 -6.83 -15.11
C ASN A 91 -15.02 -6.75 -14.63
N THR A 92 -15.72 -7.88 -14.55
CA THR A 92 -17.12 -7.93 -14.12
C THR A 92 -17.26 -7.56 -12.63
N ILE A 93 -16.38 -8.08 -11.76
CA ILE A 93 -16.45 -7.77 -10.32
C ILE A 93 -16.08 -6.32 -10.05
N GLN A 94 -15.07 -5.77 -10.73
CA GLN A 94 -14.70 -4.36 -10.60
C GLN A 94 -15.87 -3.46 -11.02
N GLY A 95 -16.47 -3.71 -12.19
CA GLY A 95 -17.64 -2.96 -12.65
C GLY A 95 -18.84 -3.07 -11.70
N TYR A 96 -19.09 -4.26 -11.13
CA TYR A 96 -20.15 -4.46 -10.16
C TYR A 96 -19.92 -3.66 -8.87
N LEU A 97 -18.72 -3.75 -8.29
CA LEU A 97 -18.37 -3.07 -7.03
C LEU A 97 -18.31 -1.55 -7.20
N ILE A 98 -17.85 -1.03 -8.35
CA ILE A 98 -17.88 0.40 -8.66
C ILE A 98 -19.31 0.93 -8.59
N ASN A 99 -20.26 0.23 -9.22
CA ASN A 99 -21.66 0.64 -9.18
C ASN A 99 -22.23 0.59 -7.76
N LYS A 100 -21.84 -0.41 -6.96
CA LYS A 100 -22.28 -0.52 -5.55
C LYS A 100 -21.71 0.58 -4.67
N ALA A 101 -20.43 0.92 -4.82
CA ALA A 101 -19.82 2.04 -4.11
C ALA A 101 -20.49 3.37 -4.50
N LYS A 102 -20.77 3.57 -5.80
CA LYS A 102 -21.49 4.74 -6.31
C LYS A 102 -22.90 4.85 -5.71
N GLU A 103 -23.66 3.77 -5.71
CA GLU A 103 -25.01 3.73 -5.14
C GLU A 103 -24.98 4.11 -3.65
N GLU A 104 -24.08 3.49 -2.87
CA GLU A 104 -23.95 3.78 -1.44
C GLU A 104 -23.57 5.25 -1.18
N PHE A 105 -22.62 5.78 -1.95
CA PHE A 105 -22.17 7.17 -1.83
C PHE A 105 -23.31 8.15 -2.13
N LEU A 106 -24.06 7.94 -3.21
CA LEU A 106 -25.18 8.81 -3.59
C LEU A 106 -26.34 8.73 -2.59
N ASN A 107 -26.66 7.53 -2.10
CA ASN A 107 -27.74 7.32 -1.14
C ASN A 107 -27.45 7.97 0.22
N ASN A 108 -26.17 8.14 0.57
CA ASN A 108 -25.74 8.73 1.85
C ASN A 108 -24.99 10.05 1.66
N TYR A 109 -25.17 10.72 0.51
CA TYR A 109 -24.37 11.89 0.14
C TYR A 109 -24.37 12.97 1.21
N GLU A 110 -25.55 13.35 1.71
CA GLU A 110 -25.68 14.36 2.76
C GLU A 110 -24.95 13.97 4.05
N CYS A 111 -25.08 12.71 4.50
CA CYS A 111 -24.39 12.21 5.69
C CYS A 111 -22.87 12.17 5.50
N ILE A 112 -22.39 11.88 4.30
CA ILE A 112 -20.96 11.89 3.98
C ILE A 112 -20.43 13.32 3.99
N MET A 113 -21.16 14.27 3.39
CA MET A 113 -20.76 15.67 3.31
C MET A 113 -20.84 16.39 4.66
N SER A 114 -21.77 16.00 5.54
CA SER A 114 -21.85 16.52 6.91
C SER A 114 -20.84 15.89 7.88
N GLY A 115 -20.18 14.80 7.49
CA GLY A 115 -19.26 14.06 8.35
C GLY A 115 -19.92 13.00 9.26
N ASP A 116 -21.23 12.80 9.16
CA ASP A 116 -22.02 11.89 10.00
C ASP A 116 -22.04 10.43 9.52
N TYR A 117 -21.42 10.13 8.37
CA TYR A 117 -21.36 8.76 7.84
C TYR A 117 -20.53 7.80 8.71
N GLY A 118 -19.56 8.35 9.46
CA GLY A 118 -18.71 7.59 10.39
C GLY A 118 -17.59 6.78 9.72
N ASN A 119 -16.89 5.97 10.53
CA ASN A 119 -15.73 5.18 10.08
C ASN A 119 -16.13 3.83 9.48
N VAL A 120 -16.99 3.83 8.45
CA VAL A 120 -17.39 2.64 7.71
C VAL A 120 -17.06 2.85 6.24
N ALA A 121 -16.45 1.86 5.58
CA ALA A 121 -16.19 1.91 4.15
C ALA A 121 -17.50 1.71 3.36
N LEU A 122 -17.60 2.33 2.18
CA LEU A 122 -18.82 2.28 1.35
C LEU A 122 -19.27 0.85 1.06
N LEU A 123 -18.32 -0.05 0.79
CA LEU A 123 -18.61 -1.44 0.45
C LEU A 123 -18.83 -2.36 1.67
N GLU A 124 -18.73 -1.82 2.89
CA GLU A 124 -18.88 -2.58 4.14
C GLU A 124 -20.18 -2.30 4.91
N ARG A 125 -20.93 -1.24 4.55
CA ARG A 125 -22.17 -0.85 5.23
C ARG A 125 -23.24 -1.93 5.12
N ASP A 126 -23.45 -2.46 3.92
CA ASP A 126 -24.35 -3.59 3.70
C ASP A 126 -23.68 -4.91 4.12
N SER A 127 -24.32 -5.61 5.04
CA SER A 127 -23.81 -6.88 5.58
C SER A 127 -23.63 -7.97 4.51
N ASN A 128 -24.48 -7.99 3.48
CA ASN A 128 -24.36 -8.96 2.40
C ASN A 128 -23.15 -8.64 1.51
N MET A 129 -22.94 -7.35 1.18
CA MET A 129 -21.79 -6.87 0.44
C MET A 129 -20.49 -7.13 1.20
N LYS A 130 -20.44 -6.77 2.49
CA LYS A 130 -19.29 -7.04 3.36
C LYS A 130 -18.95 -8.53 3.39
N SER A 131 -19.97 -9.38 3.53
CA SER A 131 -19.82 -10.85 3.49
C SER A 131 -19.27 -11.33 2.15
N PHE A 132 -19.77 -10.78 1.03
CA PHE A 132 -19.32 -11.13 -0.32
C PHE A 132 -17.86 -10.73 -0.57
N ILE A 133 -17.49 -9.48 -0.24
CA ILE A 133 -16.12 -8.97 -0.33
C ILE A 133 -15.18 -9.75 0.59
N GLY A 134 -15.58 -10.02 1.82
CA GLY A 134 -14.82 -10.85 2.73
C GLY A 134 -14.56 -12.25 2.15
N LYS A 135 -15.51 -12.80 1.39
CA LYS A 135 -15.30 -14.08 0.70
C LYS A 135 -14.32 -13.96 -0.47
N LEU A 136 -14.37 -12.87 -1.25
CA LEU A 136 -13.43 -12.59 -2.33
C LEU A 136 -12.00 -12.43 -1.80
N LYS A 137 -11.80 -11.57 -0.78
CA LYS A 137 -10.52 -11.43 -0.07
C LYS A 137 -10.04 -12.76 0.54
N GLY A 138 -10.98 -13.60 0.98
CA GLY A 138 -10.67 -14.95 1.47
C GLY A 138 -10.22 -15.96 0.41
N ILE A 139 -10.37 -15.67 -0.89
CA ILE A 139 -9.84 -16.52 -1.97
C ILE A 139 -8.31 -16.35 -2.04
N THR A 140 -7.84 -15.10 -2.11
CA THR A 140 -6.41 -14.77 -2.13
C THR A 140 -5.78 -15.14 -0.79
N GLY A 141 -6.52 -14.86 0.30
CA GLY A 141 -6.33 -15.34 1.68
C GLY A 141 -5.76 -16.76 1.79
N ARG A 142 -6.51 -17.72 1.22
CA ARG A 142 -6.25 -19.16 1.39
C ARG A 142 -5.23 -19.71 0.41
N ASN A 143 -5.10 -19.10 -0.77
CA ASN A 143 -4.39 -19.69 -1.89
C ASN A 143 -3.04 -19.00 -2.17
N CYS A 144 -2.91 -17.70 -1.87
CA CYS A 144 -1.74 -16.91 -2.25
C CYS A 144 -0.80 -16.61 -1.07
N PHE A 145 -1.32 -16.24 0.12
CA PHE A 145 -0.45 -15.80 1.23
C PHE A 145 0.35 -16.91 1.90
N GLY A 146 -0.08 -18.17 1.77
CA GLY A 146 0.65 -19.31 2.32
C GLY A 146 1.77 -19.84 1.42
N CYS A 147 1.99 -19.23 0.25
CA CYS A 147 2.98 -19.76 -0.68
C CYS A 147 4.41 -19.42 -0.25
N ARG A 148 5.32 -20.35 -0.50
CA ARG A 148 6.72 -20.24 -0.07
C ARG A 148 7.39 -18.97 -0.60
N GLU A 149 7.05 -18.54 -1.81
CA GLU A 149 7.59 -17.34 -2.45
C GLU A 149 7.22 -16.08 -1.66
N VAL A 150 5.93 -15.89 -1.35
CA VAL A 150 5.44 -14.73 -0.58
C VAL A 150 6.05 -14.72 0.82
N LEU A 151 6.01 -15.84 1.54
CA LEU A 151 6.59 -15.94 2.88
C LEU A 151 8.11 -15.67 2.88
N ALA A 152 8.84 -16.15 1.86
CA ALA A 152 10.26 -15.89 1.75
C ALA A 152 10.54 -14.40 1.51
N LEU A 153 9.76 -13.74 0.64
CA LEU A 153 9.88 -12.31 0.38
C LEU A 153 9.58 -11.47 1.63
N GLU A 154 8.54 -11.81 2.40
CA GLU A 154 8.23 -11.15 3.67
C GLU A 154 9.38 -11.27 4.69
N LEU A 155 9.96 -12.47 4.82
CA LEU A 155 11.10 -12.70 5.71
C LEU A 155 12.35 -11.93 5.28
N VAL A 156 12.61 -11.87 3.97
CA VAL A 156 13.72 -11.08 3.41
C VAL A 156 13.48 -9.59 3.67
N GLY A 157 12.29 -9.08 3.37
CA GLY A 157 11.92 -7.69 3.60
C GLY A 157 12.08 -7.30 5.06
N HIS A 158 11.54 -8.11 5.98
CA HIS A 158 11.73 -7.89 7.43
C HIS A 158 13.22 -7.81 7.79
N LYS A 159 14.04 -8.76 7.33
CA LYS A 159 15.47 -8.78 7.67
C LYS A 159 16.23 -7.58 7.11
N VAL A 160 15.91 -7.15 5.89
CA VAL A 160 16.49 -5.97 5.24
C VAL A 160 16.14 -4.71 6.01
N ILE A 161 14.86 -4.47 6.29
CA ILE A 161 14.40 -3.26 6.99
C ILE A 161 14.97 -3.20 8.40
N THR A 162 14.88 -4.29 9.19
CA THR A 162 15.48 -4.34 10.52
C THR A 162 16.98 -4.09 10.47
N GLY A 163 17.69 -4.72 9.53
CA GLY A 163 19.13 -4.54 9.40
C GLY A 163 19.55 -3.11 9.01
N LEU A 164 18.79 -2.46 8.13
CA LEU A 164 19.01 -1.05 7.79
C LEU A 164 18.79 -0.15 9.03
N LEU A 165 17.70 -0.36 9.77
CA LEU A 165 17.41 0.42 10.98
C LEU A 165 18.45 0.20 12.08
N ASP A 166 18.90 -1.04 12.28
CA ASP A 166 19.94 -1.40 13.26
C ASP A 166 21.29 -0.72 12.96
N ILE A 167 21.55 -0.36 11.70
CA ILE A 167 22.77 0.34 11.28
C ILE A 167 22.58 1.86 11.34
N LEU A 168 21.50 2.37 10.76
CA LEU A 168 21.29 3.80 10.54
C LEU A 168 20.91 4.52 11.83
N VAL A 169 19.99 3.96 12.64
CA VAL A 169 19.48 4.63 13.84
C VAL A 169 20.58 4.88 14.89
N PRO A 170 21.41 3.89 15.27
CA PRO A 170 22.48 4.14 16.25
C PRO A 170 23.52 5.15 15.74
N ALA A 171 23.79 5.15 14.43
CA ALA A 171 24.74 6.09 13.83
C ALA A 171 24.25 7.53 13.96
N VAL A 172 22.99 7.82 13.62
CA VAL A 172 22.43 9.19 13.70
C VAL A 172 22.12 9.64 15.14
N LEU A 173 22.06 8.72 16.11
CA LEU A 173 21.83 9.05 17.53
C LEU A 173 23.13 9.17 18.34
N ARG A 174 24.29 8.86 17.74
CA ARG A 174 25.57 8.99 18.41
C ARG A 174 25.79 10.43 18.91
N LYS A 175 26.18 10.58 20.17
CA LYS A 175 26.54 11.88 20.72
C LYS A 175 28.02 12.20 20.44
N ASP A 176 28.33 13.49 20.43
CA ASP A 176 29.71 14.00 20.31
C ASP A 176 30.43 13.56 19.03
N CYS A 177 29.69 13.37 17.94
CA CYS A 177 30.24 13.12 16.61
C CYS A 177 30.01 14.32 15.67
N ASN A 178 30.80 14.38 14.61
CA ASN A 178 30.59 15.34 13.53
C ASN A 178 30.04 14.57 12.32
N TYR A 179 28.77 14.77 11.99
CA TYR A 179 28.12 14.05 10.89
C TYR A 179 28.59 14.51 9.50
N GLU A 180 29.31 15.62 9.42
CA GLU A 180 29.93 16.09 8.18
C GLU A 180 31.33 15.49 7.95
N ASP A 181 31.94 14.88 8.99
CA ASP A 181 33.27 14.26 8.88
C ASP A 181 33.19 12.82 8.39
N THR A 182 33.42 12.62 7.09
CA THR A 182 33.44 11.31 6.43
C THR A 182 34.60 10.39 6.87
N LYS A 183 35.49 10.83 7.75
CA LYS A 183 36.47 9.94 8.40
C LYS A 183 35.83 9.14 9.53
N GLN A 184 34.81 9.71 10.20
CA GLN A 184 34.05 9.05 11.26
C GLN A 184 33.04 8.08 10.64
N TYR A 185 32.70 7.02 11.38
CA TYR A 185 31.71 6.05 10.91
C TYR A 185 30.34 6.72 10.74
N GLU A 186 29.96 7.54 11.71
CA GLU A 186 28.70 8.28 11.74
C GLU A 186 28.58 9.28 10.59
N GLY A 187 29.67 9.98 10.26
CA GLY A 187 29.70 10.88 9.12
C GLY A 187 29.59 10.15 7.78
N LYS A 188 30.16 8.94 7.65
CA LYS A 188 29.95 8.09 6.46
C LYS A 188 28.48 7.68 6.34
N ILE A 189 27.86 7.22 7.42
CA ILE A 189 26.45 6.84 7.43
C ILE A 189 25.54 8.02 7.11
N ALA A 190 25.80 9.20 7.71
CA ALA A 190 25.05 10.41 7.40
C ALA A 190 25.15 10.77 5.92
N ASN A 191 26.31 10.59 5.27
CA ASN A 191 26.47 10.82 3.84
C ASN A 191 25.79 9.79 2.93
N ILE A 192 25.46 8.60 3.45
CA ILE A 192 24.67 7.59 2.71
C ILE A 192 23.19 7.98 2.67
N ILE A 193 22.69 8.65 3.70
CA ILE A 193 21.33 9.19 3.73
C ILE A 193 21.24 10.30 2.67
N SER A 194 20.22 10.22 1.81
CA SER A 194 20.06 11.19 0.72
C SER A 194 19.97 12.63 1.26
N SER A 195 20.70 13.54 0.61
CA SER A 195 20.80 14.94 0.99
C SER A 195 19.44 15.65 1.05
N ASN A 196 18.45 15.19 0.29
CA ASN A 196 17.10 15.76 0.31
C ASN A 196 16.42 15.51 1.66
N TYR A 197 16.54 14.30 2.21
CA TYR A 197 15.99 13.98 3.53
C TYR A 197 16.72 14.75 4.63
N ILE A 198 18.05 14.85 4.54
CA ILE A 198 18.85 15.62 5.49
C ILE A 198 18.48 17.11 5.42
N TYR A 199 18.29 17.66 4.23
CA TYR A 199 17.84 19.04 4.04
C TYR A 199 16.49 19.28 4.73
N ILE A 200 15.49 18.43 4.48
CA ILE A 200 14.16 18.52 5.13
C ILE A 200 14.28 18.42 6.65
N ALA A 201 15.06 17.47 7.18
CA ALA A 201 15.22 17.28 8.61
C ALA A 201 15.93 18.46 9.29
N LYS A 202 16.87 19.11 8.59
CA LYS A 202 17.59 20.29 9.08
C LYS A 202 16.75 21.57 9.07
N GLN A 203 15.61 21.61 8.37
CA GLN A 203 14.79 22.81 8.33
C GLN A 203 14.24 23.17 9.71
N ASP A 204 14.31 24.46 10.05
CA ASP A 204 13.66 25.01 11.25
C ASP A 204 12.32 25.62 10.87
N TYR A 205 11.27 24.81 10.87
CA TYR A 205 9.91 25.25 10.52
C TYR A 205 9.32 26.29 11.49
N ASN A 206 9.96 26.54 12.64
CA ASN A 206 9.54 27.58 13.59
C ASN A 206 10.31 28.90 13.38
N TYR A 207 11.27 28.94 12.46
CA TYR A 207 11.96 30.16 12.10
C TYR A 207 11.13 30.97 11.10
N GLU A 208 10.70 32.16 11.52
CA GLU A 208 10.14 33.17 10.64
C GLU A 208 11.05 34.40 10.66
N SER A 209 11.68 34.71 9.52
CA SER A 209 12.42 35.96 9.38
C SER A 209 11.46 37.15 9.33
N LYS A 210 11.78 38.19 10.08
CA LYS A 210 10.98 39.43 10.13
C LYS A 210 11.20 40.33 8.91
N ASP A 211 12.30 40.13 8.20
CA ASP A 211 12.76 41.00 7.12
C ASP A 211 12.60 40.36 5.72
N ASP A 212 12.64 39.03 5.63
CA ASP A 212 12.44 38.29 4.38
C ASP A 212 11.66 36.98 4.62
N PRO A 213 10.40 36.87 4.16
CA PRO A 213 9.60 35.65 4.31
C PRO A 213 10.19 34.40 3.62
N MET A 214 11.20 34.55 2.76
CA MET A 214 11.89 33.45 2.08
C MET A 214 13.23 33.08 2.73
N ASP A 215 13.64 33.75 3.80
CA ASP A 215 14.87 33.41 4.53
C ASP A 215 14.64 32.13 5.36
N GLU A 216 15.28 31.05 4.93
CA GLU A 216 15.21 29.74 5.58
C GLU A 216 16.45 29.52 6.46
N LYS A 217 16.22 29.25 7.75
CA LYS A 217 17.28 28.84 8.66
C LYS A 217 17.38 27.32 8.73
N THR A 218 18.55 26.79 8.38
CA THR A 218 18.86 25.36 8.55
C THR A 218 19.69 25.13 9.82
N ARG A 219 19.31 24.09 10.57
CA ARG A 219 20.01 23.58 11.74
C ARG A 219 21.08 22.58 11.32
N LYS A 220 22.06 22.34 12.19
CA LYS A 220 22.99 21.22 12.01
C LYS A 220 22.35 19.90 12.44
N LEU A 221 22.88 18.77 11.95
CA LEU A 221 22.30 17.47 12.28
C LEU A 221 22.49 17.15 13.78
N GLU A 222 23.58 17.63 14.38
CA GLU A 222 23.87 17.51 15.81
C GLU A 222 22.84 18.24 16.69
N GLU A 223 22.21 19.30 16.16
CA GLU A 223 21.25 20.15 16.87
C GLU A 223 19.83 19.57 16.87
N LEU A 224 19.57 18.54 16.05
CA LEU A 224 18.28 17.88 16.00
C LEU A 224 18.06 17.00 17.24
N SER A 225 16.81 16.94 17.70
CA SER A 225 16.39 16.01 18.73
C SER A 225 16.50 14.56 18.28
N ASP A 226 16.58 13.63 19.24
CA ASP A 226 16.60 12.18 18.94
C ASP A 226 15.37 11.76 18.11
N TYR A 227 14.21 12.38 18.36
CA TYR A 227 12.99 12.14 17.58
C TYR A 227 13.17 12.54 16.11
N GLU A 228 13.66 13.75 15.83
CA GLU A 228 13.87 14.24 14.46
C GLU A 228 14.92 13.41 13.72
N LYS A 229 15.97 12.95 14.41
CA LYS A 229 16.99 12.05 13.86
C LYS A 229 16.44 10.67 13.51
N ILE A 230 15.59 10.10 14.37
CA ILE A 230 14.92 8.82 14.07
C ILE A 230 13.95 9.03 12.91
N HIS A 231 13.19 10.12 12.89
CA HIS A 231 12.25 10.44 11.81
C HIS A 231 12.96 10.56 10.46
N LEU A 232 14.12 11.23 10.42
CA LEU A 232 14.98 11.30 9.22
C LEU A 232 15.32 9.91 8.68
N VAL A 233 15.71 8.97 9.56
CA VAL A 233 16.03 7.60 9.14
C VAL A 233 14.78 6.87 8.65
N VAL A 234 13.65 7.04 9.32
CA VAL A 234 12.38 6.43 8.92
C VAL A 234 11.93 6.95 7.54
N ASP A 235 11.99 8.26 7.30
CA ASP A 235 11.67 8.88 6.01
C ASP A 235 12.59 8.34 4.90
N PHE A 236 13.89 8.24 5.18
CA PHE A 236 14.86 7.70 4.23
C PHE A 236 14.59 6.23 3.89
N VAL A 237 14.38 5.37 4.90
CA VAL A 237 14.16 3.93 4.72
C VAL A 237 12.82 3.65 4.04
N SER A 238 11.75 4.34 4.45
CA SER A 238 10.42 4.20 3.84
C SER A 238 10.32 4.74 2.41
N GLY A 239 11.20 5.68 2.04
CA GLY A 239 11.31 6.20 0.68
C GLY A 239 12.08 5.29 -0.29
N MET A 240 12.63 4.17 0.18
CA MET A 240 13.38 3.24 -0.65
C MET A 240 12.46 2.35 -1.49
N THR A 241 12.91 1.97 -2.68
CA THR A 241 12.33 0.82 -3.39
C THR A 241 12.91 -0.49 -2.83
N ASP A 242 12.19 -1.60 -2.96
CA ASP A 242 12.64 -2.93 -2.49
C ASP A 242 14.05 -3.28 -2.98
N SER A 243 14.30 -3.08 -4.28
CA SER A 243 15.61 -3.33 -4.89
C SER A 243 16.70 -2.44 -4.31
N TYR A 244 16.41 -1.17 -4.05
CA TYR A 244 17.38 -0.25 -3.46
C TYR A 244 17.68 -0.61 -2.00
N ALA A 245 16.65 -0.86 -1.19
CA ALA A 245 16.80 -1.27 0.21
C ALA A 245 17.63 -2.55 0.33
N MET A 246 17.34 -3.55 -0.51
CA MET A 246 18.09 -4.81 -0.54
C MET A 246 19.56 -4.61 -0.93
N ASN A 247 19.83 -3.83 -1.99
CA ASN A 247 21.20 -3.55 -2.43
C ASN A 247 21.98 -2.79 -1.34
N LEU A 248 21.39 -1.73 -0.77
CA LEU A 248 22.02 -0.94 0.28
C LEU A 248 22.32 -1.78 1.52
N TYR A 249 21.37 -2.63 1.94
CA TYR A 249 21.58 -3.56 3.04
C TYR A 249 22.75 -4.52 2.77
N GLN A 250 22.84 -5.08 1.55
CA GLN A 250 23.95 -5.96 1.17
C GLN A 250 25.30 -5.23 1.16
N GLU A 251 25.35 -3.98 0.69
CA GLU A 251 26.56 -3.16 0.70
C GLU A 251 27.02 -2.84 2.13
N LEU A 252 26.10 -2.41 2.99
CA LEU A 252 26.39 -2.07 4.39
C LEU A 252 26.81 -3.29 5.22
N MET A 253 26.29 -4.47 4.89
CA MET A 253 26.68 -5.73 5.52
C MET A 253 27.96 -6.35 4.92
N GLY A 254 28.56 -5.73 3.90
CA GLY A 254 29.75 -6.24 3.23
C GLY A 254 29.52 -7.52 2.42
N ILE A 255 28.27 -7.82 2.07
CA ILE A 255 27.88 -8.97 1.22
C ILE A 255 28.17 -8.66 -0.25
N LYS A 256 27.99 -7.40 -0.66
CA LYS A 256 28.22 -6.91 -2.02
C LYS A 256 29.10 -5.66 -1.98
N LEU A 257 29.98 -5.50 -2.98
CA LEU A 257 30.74 -4.26 -3.16
C LEU A 257 29.94 -3.26 -4.01
N PRO A 258 30.04 -1.95 -3.73
CA PRO A 258 29.39 -0.94 -4.57
C PRO A 258 29.99 -0.95 -5.98
N TYR A 259 29.12 -0.92 -7.00
CA TYR A 259 29.45 -0.84 -8.44
C TYR A 259 30.14 -2.05 -9.10
N GLN A 260 29.85 -3.27 -8.66
CA GLN A 260 30.12 -4.51 -9.42
C GLN A 260 28.86 -5.09 -10.07
#